data_AF-A0A931UQQ0-F1
#
_entry.id   AF-A0A931UQQ0-F1
#
_cell.length_a   1.000
_cell.length_b   1.000
_cell.length_c   1.000
_cell.angle_alpha   90.00
_cell.angle_beta   90.00
_cell.angle_gamma   90.00
#
_symmetry.space_group_name_H-M   'P 1'
#
loop_
_entity.id
_entity.type
_entity.pdbx_description
1 polymer ?
#
loop_
_entity_poly.entity_id
_entity_poly.type
_entity_poly.pdbx_seq_one_letter_code
_entity_poly.pdbx_strand_id
1 'polypeptide(L)'
;MRTTRSITVRLPVGLLRETQRMAREEGRTRSGLIREALRQYLASRRWQRLRRWGAETVARLGLKNEADLQRLLDKARAGWPKPGGEGAVRHNARYT
;
A
#
# COMPACT_ATOMS: atom_id res chain seq x y z
N MET A 1 24.66 5.60 -4.00
CA MET A 1 23.68 6.56 -3.43
C MET A 1 23.26 6.10 -2.04
N ARG A 2 23.23 6.98 -1.03
CA ARG A 2 22.76 6.61 0.33
C ARG A 2 21.23 6.59 0.37
N THR A 3 20.63 5.42 0.60
CA THR A 3 19.17 5.18 0.59
C THR A 3 18.49 5.42 1.94
N THR A 4 19.23 5.84 2.98
CA THR A 4 18.71 6.00 4.35
C THR A 4 19.14 7.33 4.98
N ARG A 5 18.22 7.97 5.71
CA ARG A 5 18.44 9.18 6.54
C ARG A 5 18.04 8.89 7.99
N SER A 6 18.82 9.40 8.95
CA SER A 6 18.54 9.25 10.39
C SER A 6 17.52 10.29 10.85
N ILE A 7 16.68 9.88 11.80
CA ILE A 7 15.73 10.76 12.50
C ILE A 7 15.95 10.64 14.00
N THR A 8 15.69 11.72 14.72
CA THR A 8 15.65 11.73 16.19
C THR A 8 14.20 11.87 16.63
N VAL A 9 13.74 10.94 17.48
CA VAL A 9 12.38 10.94 18.02
C VAL A 9 12.43 10.85 19.54
N ARG A 10 11.52 11.56 20.21
CA ARG A 10 11.32 11.42 21.66
C ARG A 10 10.24 10.38 21.88
N LEU A 11 10.51 9.41 22.76
CA LEU A 11 9.58 8.35 23.12
C LEU A 11 9.29 8.43 24.62
N PRO A 12 8.04 8.21 25.07
CA PRO A 12 7.74 8.01 26.48
C PRO A 12 8.63 6.91 27.08
N VAL A 13 9.08 7.11 28.32
CA VAL A 13 10.04 6.21 28.98
C VAL A 13 9.53 4.77 29.02
N GLY A 14 8.25 4.57 29.32
CA GLY A 14 7.62 3.24 29.34
C GLY A 14 7.69 2.55 27.97
N LEU A 15 7.31 3.27 26.91
CA LEU A 15 7.35 2.75 25.54
C LEU A 15 8.77 2.39 25.09
N LEU A 16 9.76 3.20 25.47
CA LEU A 16 11.16 2.90 25.18
C LEU A 16 11.63 1.63 25.90
N ARG A 17 11.26 1.44 27.18
CA ARG A 17 11.60 0.22 27.94
C ARG A 17 11.00 -1.02 27.29
N GLU A 18 9.74 -0.95 26.89
CA GLU A 18 9.03 -2.04 26.23
C GLU A 18 9.64 -2.38 24.86
N THR A 19 9.96 -1.36 24.06
CA THR A 19 10.67 -1.54 22.78
C THR A 19 12.03 -2.21 22.98
N GLN A 20 12.76 -1.84 24.04
CA GLN A 20 14.05 -2.45 24.37
C GLN A 20 13.91 -3.92 24.78
N ARG A 21 12.90 -4.23 25.59
CA ARG A 21 12.60 -5.60 26.02
C ARG A 21 12.29 -6.49 24.82
N MET A 22 11.31 -6.09 23.99
CA MET A 22 10.93 -6.84 22.78
C MET A 22 12.10 -7.02 21.81
N ALA A 23 12.87 -5.97 21.56
CA ALA A 23 14.02 -6.06 20.67
C ALA A 23 15.05 -7.10 21.14
N ARG A 24 15.27 -7.22 22.46
CA ARG A 24 16.16 -8.24 23.06
C ARG A 24 15.58 -9.64 22.93
N GLU A 25 14.31 -9.83 23.28
CA GLU A 25 13.60 -11.11 23.18
C GLU A 25 13.63 -11.66 21.74
N GLU A 26 13.49 -10.77 20.76
CA GLU A 26 13.43 -11.12 19.34
C GLU A 26 14.82 -11.07 18.65
N GLY A 27 15.92 -10.91 19.38
CA GLY A 27 17.28 -10.90 18.84
C GLY A 27 17.55 -9.81 17.79
N ARG A 28 16.84 -8.67 17.85
CA ARG A 28 16.89 -7.59 16.84
C ARG A 28 17.30 -6.25 17.45
N THR A 29 17.70 -5.31 16.59
CA THR A 29 18.04 -3.95 17.05
C THR A 29 16.79 -3.10 17.30
N ARG A 30 16.86 -2.15 18.25
CA ARG A 30 15.78 -1.16 18.52
C ARG A 30 15.33 -0.45 17.24
N SER A 31 16.29 0.04 16.45
CA SER A 31 16.01 0.71 15.18
C SER A 31 15.45 -0.23 14.12
N GLY A 32 15.75 -1.53 14.20
CA GLY A 32 15.11 -2.56 13.36
C GLY A 32 13.62 -2.70 13.71
N LEU A 33 13.31 -2.89 14.99
CA LEU A 33 11.94 -3.02 15.48
C LEU A 33 11.10 -1.78 15.16
N ILE A 34 11.63 -0.58 15.43
CA ILE A 34 10.92 0.69 15.15
C ILE A 34 10.65 0.86 13.64
N ARG A 35 11.62 0.54 12.78
CA ARG A 35 11.43 0.61 11.32
C ARG A 35 10.36 -0.37 10.85
N GLU A 36 10.34 -1.58 11.39
CA GLU A 36 9.33 -2.57 11.05
C GLU A 36 7.93 -2.13 11.48
N ALA A 37 7.78 -1.68 12.72
CA ALA A 37 6.52 -1.13 13.23
C ALA A 37 6.01 0.02 12.35
N LEU A 38 6.90 0.93 11.92
CA LEU A 38 6.53 2.02 11.02
C LEU A 38 6.08 1.53 9.64
N ARG A 39 6.76 0.53 9.07
CA ARG A 39 6.35 -0.09 7.79
C ARG A 39 4.96 -0.71 7.90
N GLN A 40 4.71 -1.50 8.95
CA GLN A 40 3.42 -2.14 9.18
C GLN A 40 2.30 -1.12 9.40
N TYR A 41 2.56 -0.07 10.17
CA TYR A 41 1.60 1.01 10.40
C TYR A 41 1.21 1.72 9.10
N LEU A 42 2.19 2.11 8.28
CA LEU A 42 1.94 2.77 7.00
C LEU A 42 1.20 1.86 6.01
N ALA A 43 1.58 0.58 5.92
CA ALA A 43 0.92 -0.41 5.10
C ALA A 43 -0.55 -0.59 5.52
N SER A 44 -0.79 -0.79 6.82
CA SER A 44 -2.14 -0.93 7.38
C SER A 44 -3.01 0.28 7.07
N ARG A 45 -2.45 1.49 7.21
CA ARG A 45 -3.20 2.73 6.94
C ARG A 45 -3.50 2.91 5.45
N ARG A 46 -2.61 2.46 4.56
CA ARG A 46 -2.88 2.40 3.11
C ARG A 46 -4.01 1.42 2.80
N TRP A 47 -3.96 0.21 3.38
CA TRP A 47 -5.01 -0.80 3.20
C TRP A 47 -6.38 -0.33 3.69
N GLN A 48 -6.44 0.34 4.84
CA GLN A 48 -7.69 0.91 5.35
C GLN A 48 -8.28 1.94 4.38
N ARG A 49 -7.47 2.82 3.81
CA ARG A 49 -7.94 3.78 2.79
C ARG A 49 -8.46 3.08 1.55
N LEU A 50 -7.73 2.07 1.05
CA LEU A 50 -8.15 1.32 -0.13
C LEU A 50 -9.47 0.57 0.11
N ARG A 51 -9.67 0.00 1.30
CA ARG A 51 -10.93 -0.66 1.68
C ARG A 51 -12.10 0.31 1.73
N ARG A 52 -11.92 1.51 2.29
CA ARG A 52 -12.96 2.56 2.31
C ARG A 52 -13.34 2.96 0.90
N TRP A 53 -12.35 3.30 0.07
CA TRP A 53 -12.56 3.64 -1.33
C TRP A 53 -13.23 2.49 -2.10
N GLY A 54 -12.83 1.25 -1.86
CA GLY A 54 -13.43 0.07 -2.47
C GLY A 54 -14.91 -0.09 -2.09
N ALA A 55 -15.25 0.09 -0.81
CA ALA A 55 -16.63 0.04 -0.33
C ALA A 55 -17.50 1.15 -0.96
N GLU A 56 -16.98 2.37 -1.01
CA GLU A 56 -17.65 3.50 -1.68
C GLU A 56 -17.84 3.23 -3.19
N THR A 57 -16.85 2.62 -3.83
CA THR A 57 -16.88 2.28 -5.27
C THR A 57 -17.91 1.19 -5.55
N VAL A 58 -17.97 0.16 -4.71
CA VAL A 58 -18.97 -0.91 -4.79
C VAL A 58 -20.38 -0.34 -4.65
N ALA A 59 -20.61 0.52 -3.66
CA ALA A 59 -21.90 1.17 -3.45
C ALA A 59 -22.30 2.05 -4.64
N ARG A 60 -21.37 2.89 -5.13
CA ARG A 60 -21.60 3.76 -6.29
C ARG A 60 -21.90 2.99 -7.57
N LEU A 61 -21.25 1.86 -7.78
CA LEU A 61 -21.42 1.02 -8.97
C LEU A 61 -22.54 -0.02 -8.82
N GLY A 62 -23.19 -0.08 -7.65
CA GLY A 62 -24.29 -1.01 -7.38
C GLY A 62 -23.87 -2.49 -7.45
N LEU A 63 -22.60 -2.80 -7.21
CA LEU A 63 -22.08 -4.17 -7.30
C LEU A 63 -22.57 -4.96 -6.07
N LYS A 64 -23.34 -6.03 -6.28
CA LYS A 64 -23.91 -6.82 -5.17
C LYS A 64 -23.23 -8.17 -5.00
N ASN A 65 -22.65 -8.68 -6.07
CA ASN A 65 -22.02 -10.00 -6.11
C ASN A 65 -20.86 -10.03 -7.11
N GLU A 66 -20.18 -11.16 -7.14
CA GLU A 66 -19.02 -11.37 -8.02
C GLU A 66 -19.40 -11.39 -9.52
N ALA A 67 -20.62 -11.79 -9.88
CA ALA A 67 -21.07 -11.76 -11.27
C ALA A 67 -21.25 -10.33 -11.79
N ASP A 68 -21.71 -9.39 -10.96
CA ASP A 68 -21.79 -7.96 -11.31
C ASP A 68 -20.39 -7.37 -11.55
N LEU A 69 -19.43 -7.75 -10.72
CA LEU A 69 -18.02 -7.37 -10.88
C LEU A 69 -17.44 -7.94 -12.17
N GLN A 70 -17.67 -9.22 -12.45
CA GLN A 70 -17.16 -9.88 -13.65
C GLN A 70 -17.72 -9.20 -14.92
N ARG A 71 -19.02 -8.91 -14.95
CA ARG A 71 -19.66 -8.16 -16.06
C ARG A 71 -19.06 -6.78 -16.25
N LEU A 72 -18.76 -6.05 -15.17
CA LEU A 72 -18.09 -4.75 -15.23
C LEU A 72 -16.67 -4.88 -15.82
N LEU A 73 -15.90 -5.86 -15.37
CA LEU A 73 -14.55 -6.12 -15.85
C LEU A 73 -14.53 -6.52 -17.32
N ASP A 74 -15.48 -7.36 -17.76
CA ASP A 74 -15.59 -7.79 -19.16
C ASP A 74 -15.93 -6.62 -20.08
N LYS A 75 -16.85 -5.73 -19.65
CA LYS A 75 -17.13 -4.47 -20.37
C LYS A 75 -15.90 -3.58 -20.46
N ALA A 76 -15.15 -3.41 -19.36
CA ALA A 76 -13.94 -2.59 -19.34
C ALA A 76 -12.83 -3.18 -20.22
N ARG A 77 -12.65 -4.50 -20.23
CA ARG A 77 -11.68 -5.22 -21.07
C ARG A 77 -12.05 -5.19 -22.55
N ALA A 78 -13.33 -5.24 -22.89
CA ALA A 78 -13.80 -5.11 -24.27
C ALA A 78 -13.49 -3.73 -24.88
N GLY A 79 -13.46 -2.68 -24.06
CA GLY A 79 -13.05 -1.33 -24.47
C GLY A 79 -11.54 -1.07 -24.37
N TRP A 80 -10.75 -2.00 -23.84
CA TRP A 80 -9.30 -1.83 -23.68
C TRP A 80 -8.57 -2.31 -24.94
N PRO A 81 -7.81 -1.46 -25.65
CA PRO A 81 -7.02 -1.92 -26.78
C PRO A 81 -5.99 -2.92 -26.28
N LYS A 82 -6.01 -4.14 -26.84
CA LYS A 82 -5.05 -5.18 -26.44
C LYS A 82 -3.63 -4.68 -26.74
N PRO A 83 -2.69 -4.76 -25.77
CA PRO A 83 -1.30 -4.44 -26.04
C PRO A 83 -0.78 -5.44 -27.09
N GLY A 84 -0.60 -4.97 -28.32
CA GLY A 84 -0.26 -5.77 -29.49
C GLY A 84 -1.14 -5.55 -30.73
N GLY A 85 -2.26 -4.83 -30.62
CA GLY A 85 -3.02 -4.36 -31.79
C GLY A 85 -2.46 -3.04 -32.33
N GLU A 86 -2.42 -2.89 -33.67
CA GLU A 86 -2.02 -1.67 -34.38
C GLU A 86 -2.73 -0.45 -33.79
N GLY A 87 -2.01 0.35 -32.99
CA GLY A 87 -2.56 1.50 -32.27
C GLY A 87 -1.96 1.73 -30.89
N ALA A 88 -1.30 0.72 -30.29
CA ALA A 88 -0.59 0.87 -29.02
C ALA A 88 0.82 1.45 -29.22
N VAL A 89 0.95 2.65 -29.81
CA VAL A 89 2.23 3.35 -29.83
C VAL A 89 2.05 4.84 -29.55
N ARG A 90 2.88 5.30 -28.61
CA ARG A 90 3.23 6.70 -28.27
C ARG A 90 2.36 7.37 -27.20
N HIS A 91 2.74 7.14 -25.95
CA HIS A 91 3.07 8.24 -25.04
C HIS A 91 3.94 7.72 -23.89
N ASN A 92 5.26 7.74 -24.08
CA ASN A 92 6.20 7.74 -22.98
C ASN A 92 7.28 8.78 -23.26
N ALA A 93 7.10 9.97 -22.71
CA ALA A 93 8.19 10.91 -22.45
C ALA A 93 7.64 12.07 -21.61
N ARG A 94 7.79 11.98 -20.29
CA ARG A 94 8.33 13.05 -19.43
C ARG A 94 8.11 12.71 -17.95
N TYR A 95 9.14 12.14 -17.35
CA TYR A 95 9.57 12.47 -16.00
C TYR A 95 11.10 12.35 -15.98
N THR A 96 11.77 13.44 -16.33
CA THR A 96 13.13 13.76 -15.90
C THR A 96 13.02 14.79 -14.80
#